data_AF-A0A369I9Z1-F1
#
_entry.id   AF-A0A369I9Z1-F1
#
_cell.length_a   1.000
_cell.length_b   1.000
_cell.length_c   1.000
_cell.angle_alpha   90.00
_cell.angle_beta   90.00
_cell.angle_gamma   90.00
#
_symmetry.space_group_name_H-M   'P 1'
#
loop_
_entity.id
_entity.type
_entity.pdbx_description
1 polymer ?
#
loop_
_entity_poly.entity_id
_entity_poly.type
_entity_poly.pdbx_seq_one_letter_code
_entity_poly.pdbx_strand_id
1 'polypeptide(L)'
;MPNMTEEEHNDRESLVAFIDKIHQVYEIWYAKVAKRNHRVWYMLQLVSLLCGFLTSIFVAFQTKATWTPNIKLICAVIPLIGSLASTIVLQFKVFETWRLREEGRISFHNLVNFGNSELLKCKTPEDFQKLHETLTQKTNELENEQSSKYFGLYGSNFIASFTPKKA
;
A
#
# COMPACT_ATOMS: atom_id res chain seq x y z
N MET A 1 21.86 37.36 -16.73
CA MET A 1 21.80 36.25 -15.75
C MET A 1 23.17 36.16 -15.11
N PRO A 2 23.30 36.25 -13.78
CA PRO A 2 24.58 36.08 -13.12
C PRO A 2 25.12 34.67 -13.39
N ASN A 3 26.42 34.56 -13.70
CA ASN A 3 27.11 33.28 -13.87
C ASN A 3 27.17 32.59 -12.50
N MET A 4 26.59 31.38 -12.41
CA MET A 4 26.75 30.52 -11.24
C MET A 4 28.18 30.01 -11.14
N THR A 5 28.66 29.81 -9.92
CA THR A 5 29.99 29.25 -9.65
C THR A 5 30.00 27.72 -9.84
N GLU A 6 31.19 27.12 -10.01
CA GLU A 6 31.34 25.67 -10.24
C GLU A 6 30.87 24.83 -9.05
N GLU A 7 31.04 25.33 -7.82
CA GLU A 7 30.54 24.71 -6.58
C GLU A 7 29.01 24.75 -6.50
N GLU A 8 28.38 25.90 -6.82
CA GLU A 8 26.92 26.04 -6.88
C GLU A 8 26.28 25.08 -7.89
N HIS A 9 26.97 24.82 -9.01
CA HIS A 9 26.49 23.90 -10.02
C HIS A 9 26.44 22.45 -9.50
N ASN A 10 27.47 22.03 -8.74
CA ASN A 10 27.56 20.68 -8.17
C ASN A 10 26.51 20.47 -7.06
N ASP A 11 26.30 21.45 -6.19
CA ASP A 11 25.30 21.37 -5.10
C ASP A 11 23.87 21.26 -5.65
N ARG A 12 23.57 22.05 -6.68
CA ARG A 12 22.28 21.99 -7.37
C ARG A 12 22.05 20.63 -8.03
N GLU A 13 23.05 20.09 -8.72
CA GLU A 13 22.95 18.78 -9.37
C GLU A 13 22.74 17.65 -8.35
N SER A 14 23.47 17.67 -7.25
CA SER A 14 23.32 16.73 -6.14
C SER A 14 21.89 16.77 -5.56
N LEU A 15 21.35 17.96 -5.36
CA LEU A 15 19.99 18.13 -4.84
C LEU A 15 18.92 17.66 -5.84
N VAL A 16 19.09 17.94 -7.13
CA VAL A 16 18.20 17.42 -8.19
C VAL A 16 18.23 15.89 -8.21
N ALA A 17 19.43 15.30 -8.17
CA ALA A 17 19.59 13.85 -8.10
C ALA A 17 18.93 13.25 -6.85
N PHE A 18 18.95 13.96 -5.72
CA PHE A 18 18.27 13.54 -4.51
C PHE A 18 16.73 13.61 -4.64
N ILE A 19 16.18 14.68 -5.22
CA ILE A 19 14.74 14.80 -5.50
C ILE A 19 14.29 13.67 -6.45
N ASP A 20 15.06 13.41 -7.51
CA ASP A 20 14.80 12.32 -8.45
C ASP A 20 14.88 10.96 -7.76
N LYS A 21 15.82 10.77 -6.84
CA LYS A 21 15.87 9.55 -6.01
C LYS A 21 14.61 9.40 -5.17
N ILE A 22 14.09 10.47 -4.55
CA ILE A 22 12.84 10.43 -3.79
C ILE A 22 11.69 9.93 -4.69
N HIS A 23 11.58 10.49 -5.89
CA HIS A 23 10.57 10.09 -6.87
C HIS A 23 10.72 8.62 -7.33
N GLN A 24 11.91 8.26 -7.83
CA GLN A 24 12.14 6.97 -8.46
C GLN A 24 12.13 5.80 -7.45
N VAL A 25 12.70 6.01 -6.27
CA VAL A 25 12.85 4.95 -5.28
C VAL A 25 11.60 4.85 -4.41
N TYR A 26 11.07 5.95 -3.92
CA TYR A 26 9.96 5.91 -2.96
C TYR A 26 8.62 6.03 -3.67
N GLU A 27 8.33 7.14 -4.34
CA GLU A 27 7.00 7.38 -4.93
C GLU A 27 6.59 6.28 -5.92
N ILE A 28 7.46 5.93 -6.87
CA ILE A 28 7.18 4.89 -7.87
C ILE A 28 7.02 3.51 -7.22
N TRP A 29 7.84 3.20 -6.22
CA TRP A 29 7.71 1.94 -5.49
C TRP A 29 6.37 1.85 -4.77
N TYR A 30 5.98 2.90 -4.05
CA TYR A 30 4.69 2.98 -3.38
C TYR A 30 3.53 2.85 -4.38
N ALA A 31 3.63 3.50 -5.56
CA ALA A 31 2.63 3.38 -6.62
C ALA A 31 2.49 1.93 -7.15
N LYS A 32 3.61 1.24 -7.38
CA LYS A 32 3.62 -0.16 -7.83
C LYS A 32 2.98 -1.07 -6.78
N VAL A 33 3.35 -0.92 -5.52
CA VAL A 33 2.83 -1.73 -4.41
C VAL A 33 1.36 -1.44 -4.15
N ALA A 34 0.94 -0.17 -4.15
CA ALA A 34 -0.46 0.22 -3.99
C ALA A 34 -1.35 -0.41 -5.09
N LYS A 35 -0.93 -0.33 -6.36
CA LYS A 35 -1.64 -0.98 -7.48
C LYS A 35 -1.76 -2.49 -7.29
N ARG A 36 -0.69 -3.15 -6.83
CA ARG A 36 -0.72 -4.60 -6.56
C ARG A 36 -1.71 -4.94 -5.45
N ASN A 37 -1.64 -4.23 -4.33
CA ASN A 37 -2.52 -4.48 -3.18
C ASN A 37 -3.99 -4.21 -3.52
N HIS A 38 -4.26 -3.16 -4.31
CA HIS A 38 -5.60 -2.86 -4.80
C HIS A 38 -6.17 -4.02 -5.63
N ARG A 39 -5.38 -4.57 -6.56
CA ARG A 39 -5.79 -5.73 -7.37
C ARG A 39 -6.07 -6.95 -6.51
N VAL A 40 -5.20 -7.26 -5.56
CA VAL A 40 -5.38 -8.41 -4.64
C VAL A 40 -6.65 -8.24 -3.81
N TRP A 41 -6.85 -7.06 -3.22
CA TRP A 41 -8.06 -6.76 -2.46
C TRP A 41 -9.32 -6.95 -3.29
N TYR A 42 -9.37 -6.34 -4.49
CA TYR A 42 -10.53 -6.42 -5.37
C TYR A 42 -10.81 -7.87 -5.82
N MET A 43 -9.78 -8.63 -6.18
CA MET A 43 -9.94 -10.02 -6.61
C MET A 43 -10.47 -10.92 -5.48
N LEU A 44 -9.95 -10.77 -4.26
CA LEU A 44 -10.43 -11.54 -3.11
C LEU A 44 -11.88 -11.19 -2.75
N GLN A 45 -12.23 -9.90 -2.80
CA GLN A 45 -13.60 -9.44 -2.57
C GLN A 45 -14.56 -10.02 -3.62
N LEU A 46 -14.14 -10.00 -4.89
CA LEU A 46 -14.92 -10.54 -5.99
C LEU A 46 -15.12 -12.05 -5.86
N VAL A 47 -14.06 -12.81 -5.54
CA VAL A 47 -14.15 -14.26 -5.30
C VAL A 47 -15.10 -14.56 -4.15
N SER A 48 -14.98 -13.85 -3.03
CA SER A 48 -15.88 -14.02 -1.88
C SER A 48 -17.35 -13.79 -2.26
N LEU A 49 -17.63 -12.74 -3.04
CA LEU A 49 -18.98 -12.39 -3.47
C LEU A 49 -19.54 -13.43 -4.45
N LEU A 50 -18.77 -13.78 -5.48
CA LEU A 50 -19.18 -14.71 -6.52
C LEU A 50 -19.41 -16.11 -5.97
N CYS A 51 -18.58 -16.59 -5.03
CA CYS A 51 -18.79 -17.89 -4.39
C CYS A 51 -20.15 -18.01 -3.71
N GLY A 52 -20.56 -16.99 -2.94
CA GLY A 52 -21.87 -16.97 -2.29
C GLY A 52 -23.04 -16.88 -3.27
N PHE A 53 -22.91 -16.01 -4.28
CA PHE A 53 -23.93 -15.82 -5.31
C PHE A 53 -24.11 -17.06 -6.19
N LEU A 54 -23.02 -17.61 -6.73
CA LEU A 54 -23.05 -18.78 -7.61
C LEU A 54 -23.53 -20.02 -6.88
N THR A 55 -23.17 -20.21 -5.61
CA THR A 55 -23.70 -21.33 -4.82
C THR A 55 -25.22 -21.23 -4.67
N SER A 56 -25.75 -20.03 -4.40
CA SER A 56 -27.19 -19.81 -4.27
C SER A 56 -27.94 -20.12 -5.56
N ILE A 57 -27.43 -19.66 -6.71
CA ILE A 57 -27.98 -19.99 -8.03
C ILE A 57 -27.91 -21.49 -8.26
N PHE A 58 -26.74 -22.10 -8.03
CA PHE A 58 -26.52 -23.50 -8.34
C PHE A 58 -27.43 -24.42 -7.54
N VAL A 59 -27.67 -24.12 -6.26
CA VAL A 59 -28.61 -24.82 -5.38
C VAL A 59 -30.06 -24.63 -5.85
N ALA A 60 -30.44 -23.43 -6.28
CA ALA A 60 -31.81 -23.14 -6.72
C ALA A 60 -32.25 -23.96 -7.95
N PHE A 61 -31.30 -24.34 -8.82
CA PHE A 61 -31.58 -25.18 -9.99
C PHE A 61 -31.56 -26.69 -9.71
N GLN A 62 -31.24 -27.12 -8.48
CA GLN A 62 -31.22 -28.55 -8.15
C GLN A 62 -32.60 -29.07 -7.76
N THR A 63 -32.91 -30.27 -8.26
CA THR A 63 -34.08 -31.05 -7.85
C THR A 63 -33.65 -32.23 -6.98
N LYS A 64 -34.59 -32.92 -6.33
CA LYS A 64 -34.28 -34.15 -5.56
C LYS A 64 -33.58 -35.22 -6.42
N ALA A 65 -33.91 -35.30 -7.70
CA ALA A 65 -33.33 -36.28 -8.61
C ALA A 65 -31.88 -35.96 -9.01
N THR A 66 -31.52 -34.68 -9.08
CA THR A 66 -30.16 -34.25 -9.47
C THR A 66 -29.19 -34.16 -8.29
N TRP A 67 -29.67 -34.29 -7.05
CA TRP A 67 -28.91 -34.08 -5.82
C TRP A 67 -27.92 -35.23 -5.48
N THR A 68 -26.87 -35.33 -6.28
CA THR A 68 -25.81 -36.34 -6.14
C THR A 68 -24.75 -35.96 -5.09
N PRO A 69 -23.94 -36.91 -4.59
CA PRO A 69 -22.82 -36.62 -3.69
C PRO A 69 -21.83 -35.58 -4.24
N ASN A 70 -21.57 -35.60 -5.54
CA ASN A 70 -20.67 -34.64 -6.20
C ASN A 70 -21.21 -33.21 -6.13
N ILE A 71 -22.52 -33.03 -6.35
CA ILE A 71 -23.16 -31.71 -6.23
C ILE A 71 -23.11 -31.20 -4.80
N LYS A 72 -23.35 -32.06 -3.80
CA LYS A 72 -23.20 -31.71 -2.39
C LYS A 72 -21.78 -31.23 -2.07
N LEU A 73 -20.76 -31.92 -2.60
CA LEU A 73 -19.37 -31.54 -2.41
C LEU A 73 -19.07 -30.17 -3.04
N ILE A 74 -19.50 -29.92 -4.28
CA ILE A 74 -19.33 -28.63 -4.95
C ILE A 74 -20.00 -27.51 -4.16
N CYS A 75 -21.25 -27.71 -3.72
CA CYS A 75 -21.98 -26.75 -2.88
C CYS A 75 -21.32 -26.49 -1.53
N ALA A 76 -20.49 -27.39 -1.02
CA ALA A 76 -19.71 -27.19 0.20
C ALA A 76 -18.38 -26.46 -0.09
N VAL A 77 -17.69 -26.84 -1.16
CA VAL A 77 -16.36 -26.32 -1.51
C VAL A 77 -16.41 -24.87 -1.99
N ILE A 78 -17.39 -24.50 -2.82
CA ILE A 78 -17.47 -23.13 -3.37
C ILE A 78 -17.61 -22.08 -2.25
N PRO A 79 -18.54 -22.19 -1.29
CA PRO A 79 -18.63 -21.27 -0.16
C PRO A 79 -17.39 -21.26 0.72
N LEU A 80 -16.72 -22.42 0.86
CA LEU A 80 -15.49 -22.53 1.65
C LEU A 80 -14.37 -21.68 1.06
N ILE A 81 -14.21 -21.69 -0.27
CA ILE A 81 -13.26 -20.80 -0.97
C ILE A 81 -13.63 -19.33 -0.75
N GLY A 82 -14.92 -18.98 -0.86
CA GLY A 82 -15.39 -17.61 -0.62
C GLY A 82 -15.12 -17.13 0.81
N SER A 83 -15.39 -17.99 1.80
CA SER A 83 -15.13 -17.71 3.21
C SER A 83 -13.64 -17.56 3.51
N LEU A 84 -12.79 -18.39 2.90
CA LEU A 84 -11.35 -18.26 3.00
C LEU A 84 -10.87 -16.92 2.41
N ALA A 85 -11.34 -16.55 1.22
CA ALA A 85 -10.99 -15.26 0.59
C ALA A 85 -11.39 -14.07 1.48
N SER A 86 -12.61 -14.07 2.02
CA SER A 86 -13.08 -13.04 2.97
C SER A 86 -12.21 -12.98 4.23
N THR A 87 -11.86 -14.14 4.78
CA THR A 87 -11.01 -14.25 5.96
C THR A 87 -9.61 -13.71 5.67
N ILE A 88 -9.02 -13.99 4.50
CA ILE A 88 -7.74 -13.42 4.08
C ILE A 88 -7.81 -11.89 4.02
N VAL A 89 -8.86 -11.32 3.42
CA VAL A 89 -9.03 -9.86 3.34
C VAL A 89 -9.03 -9.23 4.73
N LEU A 90 -9.77 -9.81 5.67
CA LEU A 90 -9.93 -9.30 7.03
C LEU A 90 -8.67 -9.51 7.90
N GLN A 91 -8.13 -10.72 7.93
CA GLN A 91 -7.00 -11.08 8.80
C GLN A 91 -5.70 -10.40 8.36
N PHE A 92 -5.46 -10.32 7.05
CA PHE A 92 -4.28 -9.65 6.51
C PHE A 92 -4.48 -8.15 6.29
N LYS A 93 -5.65 -7.60 6.66
CA LYS A 93 -5.96 -6.17 6.55
C LYS A 93 -5.56 -5.61 5.19
N VAL A 94 -5.98 -6.32 4.13
CA VAL A 94 -5.47 -6.09 2.76
C VAL A 94 -5.87 -4.70 2.28
N PHE A 95 -7.08 -4.25 2.66
CA PHE A 95 -7.58 -2.92 2.36
C PHE A 95 -6.77 -1.83 3.07
N GLU A 96 -6.53 -1.97 4.37
CA GLU A 96 -5.77 -1.01 5.17
C GLU A 96 -4.32 -0.94 4.69
N THR A 97 -3.75 -2.07 4.31
CA THR A 97 -2.41 -2.14 3.71
C THR A 97 -2.36 -1.46 2.35
N TRP A 98 -3.40 -1.61 1.52
CA TRP A 98 -3.52 -0.83 0.28
C TRP A 98 -3.60 0.67 0.56
N ARG A 99 -4.52 1.08 1.44
CA ARG A 99 -4.72 2.49 1.81
C ARG A 99 -3.43 3.12 2.33
N LEU A 100 -2.73 2.44 3.23
CA LEU A 100 -1.46 2.91 3.79
C LEU A 100 -0.41 3.17 2.71
N ARG A 101 -0.32 2.29 1.70
CA ARG A 101 0.63 2.46 0.59
C ARG A 101 0.22 3.60 -0.34
N GLU A 102 -1.07 3.81 -0.55
CA GLU A 102 -1.55 4.94 -1.34
C GLU A 102 -1.30 6.28 -0.62
N GLU A 103 -1.54 6.34 0.69
CA GLU A 103 -1.17 7.49 1.53
C GLU A 103 0.33 7.79 1.41
N GLY A 104 1.19 6.77 1.53
CA GLY A 104 2.64 6.93 1.36
C GLY A 104 3.03 7.47 -0.02
N ARG A 105 2.42 6.95 -1.09
CA ARG A 105 2.62 7.46 -2.46
C ARG A 105 2.30 8.95 -2.56
N ILE A 106 1.14 9.36 -2.04
CA ILE A 106 0.69 10.76 -2.08
C ILE A 106 1.65 11.65 -1.27
N SER A 107 2.08 11.21 -0.10
CA SER A 107 3.03 11.98 0.72
C SER A 107 4.37 12.18 0.02
N PHE A 108 4.94 11.14 -0.60
CA PHE A 108 6.19 11.28 -1.35
C PHE A 108 6.03 12.12 -2.62
N HIS A 109 4.91 12.00 -3.32
CA HIS A 109 4.59 12.88 -4.46
C HIS A 109 4.55 14.35 -4.04
N ASN A 110 3.90 14.64 -2.90
CA ASN A 110 3.87 16.00 -2.36
C ASN A 110 5.26 16.49 -1.93
N LEU A 111 6.11 15.61 -1.40
CA LEU A 111 7.48 15.95 -1.04
C LEU A 111 8.34 16.28 -2.26
N VAL A 112 8.20 15.52 -3.36
CA VAL A 112 8.87 15.80 -4.64
C VAL A 112 8.41 17.14 -5.21
N ASN A 113 7.11 17.42 -5.21
CA ASN A 113 6.56 18.69 -5.66
C ASN A 113 7.07 19.87 -4.80
N PHE A 114 7.12 19.69 -3.48
CA PHE A 114 7.70 20.65 -2.55
C PHE A 114 9.19 20.90 -2.87
N GLY A 115 9.99 19.85 -3.01
CA GLY A 115 11.41 19.94 -3.34
C GLY A 115 11.65 20.68 -4.66
N ASN A 116 10.91 20.35 -5.71
CA ASN A 116 10.97 21.05 -7.00
C ASN A 116 10.58 22.53 -6.88
N SER A 117 9.57 22.87 -6.07
CA SER A 117 9.14 24.25 -5.89
C SER A 117 10.16 25.09 -5.11
N GLU A 118 10.75 24.53 -4.05
CA GLU A 118 11.77 25.23 -3.24
C GLU A 118 13.10 25.34 -3.99
N LEU A 119 13.46 24.36 -4.81
CA LEU A 119 14.66 24.40 -5.63
C LEU A 119 14.70 25.63 -6.56
N LEU A 120 13.54 26.07 -7.05
CA LEU A 120 13.43 27.29 -7.88
C LEU A 120 13.71 28.58 -7.11
N LYS A 121 13.67 28.54 -5.78
CA LYS A 121 13.88 29.70 -4.89
C LYS A 121 15.33 29.78 -4.39
N CYS A 122 16.05 28.65 -4.35
CA CYS A 122 17.44 28.59 -3.94
C CYS A 122 18.34 29.41 -4.87
N LYS A 123 19.21 30.24 -4.28
CA LYS A 123 20.16 31.06 -5.04
C LYS A 123 21.59 30.93 -4.54
N THR A 124 21.78 30.56 -3.28
CA THR A 124 23.11 30.41 -2.68
C THR A 124 23.39 28.95 -2.30
N PRO A 125 24.66 28.55 -2.15
CA PRO A 125 25.03 27.23 -1.64
C PRO A 125 24.33 26.85 -0.33
N GLU A 126 24.20 27.81 0.60
CA GLU A 126 23.54 27.58 1.89
C GLU A 126 22.04 27.27 1.73
N ASP A 127 21.37 27.86 0.74
CA ASP A 127 19.97 27.55 0.43
C ASP A 127 19.83 26.10 -0.05
N PHE A 128 20.75 25.64 -0.89
CA PHE A 128 20.75 24.27 -1.41
C PHE A 128 21.00 23.25 -0.29
N GLN A 129 22.00 23.50 0.56
CA GLN A 129 22.29 22.63 1.70
C GLN A 129 21.09 22.56 2.66
N LYS A 130 20.49 23.70 3.01
CA LYS A 130 19.33 23.75 3.90
C LYS A 130 18.13 23.01 3.32
N LEU A 131 17.89 23.12 2.01
CA LEU A 131 16.83 22.38 1.34
C LEU A 131 17.12 20.87 1.34
N HIS A 132 18.36 20.45 1.09
CA HIS A 132 18.78 19.05 1.17
C HIS A 132 18.53 18.45 2.56
N GLU A 133 18.95 19.14 3.62
CA GLU A 133 18.70 18.74 5.01
C GLU A 133 17.20 18.63 5.31
N THR A 134 16.41 19.60 4.86
CA THR A 134 14.95 19.61 5.02
C THR A 134 14.28 18.41 4.33
N LEU A 135 14.66 18.13 3.08
CA LEU A 135 14.12 16.99 2.33
C LEU A 135 14.53 15.66 2.96
N THR A 136 15.76 15.56 3.46
CA THR A 136 16.25 14.37 4.18
C THR A 136 15.45 14.12 5.44
N GLN A 137 15.25 15.16 6.27
CA GLN A 137 14.45 15.06 7.48
C GLN A 137 13.02 14.64 7.19
N LYS A 138 12.36 15.30 6.21
CA LYS A 138 10.97 14.96 5.82
C LYS A 138 10.85 13.55 5.26
N THR A 139 11.84 13.07 4.51
CA THR A 139 11.88 11.69 4.02
C THR A 139 11.89 10.72 5.19
N ASN A 140 12.77 10.93 6.17
CA ASN A 140 12.86 10.09 7.37
C ASN A 140 11.57 10.13 8.20
N GLU A 141 10.96 11.31 8.36
CA GLU A 141 9.68 11.47 9.06
C GLU A 141 8.57 10.65 8.38
N LEU A 142 8.45 10.72 7.05
CA LEU A 142 7.48 9.94 6.29
C LEU A 142 7.73 8.43 6.40
N GLU A 143 8.99 7.98 6.33
CA GLU A 143 9.33 6.56 6.51
C GLU A 143 8.98 6.06 7.92
N ASN A 144 9.29 6.85 8.95
CA ASN A 144 8.96 6.53 10.33
C ASN A 144 7.44 6.50 10.56
N GLU A 145 6.70 7.45 9.99
CA GLU A 145 5.23 7.46 10.05
C GLU A 145 4.65 6.22 9.37
N GLN A 146 5.13 5.88 8.18
CA GLN A 146 4.71 4.69 7.43
C GLN A 146 5.02 3.40 8.19
N SER A 147 6.21 3.31 8.79
CA SER A 147 6.62 2.20 9.64
C SER A 147 5.71 2.06 10.87
N SER A 148 5.50 3.16 11.60
CA SER A 148 4.63 3.20 12.78
C SER A 148 3.19 2.79 12.45
N LYS A 149 2.61 3.36 11.38
CA LYS A 149 1.28 2.99 10.88
C LYS A 149 1.22 1.52 10.47
N TYR A 150 2.24 1.02 9.77
CA TYR A 150 2.31 -0.38 9.36
C TYR A 150 2.32 -1.32 10.58
N PHE A 151 3.21 -1.10 11.54
CA PHE A 151 3.24 -1.92 12.76
C PHE A 151 1.98 -1.75 13.61
N GLY A 152 1.36 -0.57 13.61
CA GLY A 152 0.07 -0.33 14.25
C GLY A 152 -1.07 -1.15 13.64
N LEU A 153 -1.00 -1.51 12.35
CA LEU A 153 -1.97 -2.41 11.73
C LEU A 153 -1.85 -3.85 12.26
N TYR A 154 -0.66 -4.34 12.63
CA TYR A 154 -0.45 -5.74 12.99
C TYR A 154 -0.16 -6.00 14.49
N GLY A 155 0.26 -4.98 15.23
CA GLY A 155 0.90 -5.11 16.54
C GLY A 155 0.01 -5.50 17.73
N SER A 156 -1.32 -5.40 17.65
CA SER A 156 -2.21 -5.69 18.79
C SER A 156 -3.11 -6.91 18.63
N ASN A 157 -3.55 -7.21 17.40
CA ASN A 157 -4.55 -8.26 17.18
C ASN A 157 -3.95 -9.66 16.96
N PHE A 158 -2.69 -9.77 16.55
CA PHE A 158 -2.06 -11.06 16.28
C PHE A 158 -1.68 -11.81 17.56
N ILE A 159 -1.27 -11.12 18.63
CA ILE A 159 -0.91 -11.77 19.91
C ILE A 159 -2.16 -12.16 20.70
N ALA A 160 -3.22 -11.34 20.66
CA ALA A 160 -4.45 -11.60 21.40
C ALA A 160 -5.23 -12.84 20.88
N SER A 161 -5.14 -13.16 19.58
CA SER A 161 -5.85 -14.29 18.96
C SER A 161 -5.29 -15.67 19.34
N PHE A 162 -4.10 -15.74 19.94
CA PHE A 162 -3.47 -16.99 20.38
C PHE A 162 -3.38 -17.14 21.89
N THR A 163 -3.95 -16.22 22.68
CA THR A 163 -4.00 -16.40 24.13
C THR A 163 -5.04 -17.47 24.45
N PRO A 164 -4.67 -18.69 24.87
CA PRO A 164 -5.67 -19.67 25.29
C PRO A 164 -6.41 -19.08 26.49
N LYS A 165 -7.74 -19.06 26.40
CA LYS A 165 -8.59 -18.75 27.55
C LYS A 165 -8.22 -19.75 28.64
N LYS A 166 -7.62 -19.29 29.74
CA LYS A 166 -7.42 -20.13 30.92
C LYS A 166 -8.80 -20.60 31.37
N ALA A 167 -9.01 -21.91 31.34
CA ALA A 167 -10.20 -22.58 31.87
C ALA A 167 -10.23 -22.48 33.40
#